data_AF-A0A845DXQ6-F1
#
_entry.id   AF-A0A845DXQ6-F1
#
_cell.length_a   1.000
_cell.length_b   1.000
_cell.length_c   1.000
_cell.angle_alpha   90.00
_cell.angle_beta   90.00
_cell.angle_gamma   90.00
#
_symmetry.space_group_name_H-M   'P 1'
#
loop_
_entity.id
_entity.type
_entity.pdbx_description
1 polymer ?
#
loop_
_entity_poly.entity_id
_entity_poly.type
_entity_poly.pdbx_seq_one_letter_code
_entity_poly.pdbx_strand_id
1 'polypeptide(L)'
;MDELLKGLEDDYVKAVRGNEAESVEAFVEQFLYDSWDYNDQNIETIKTVMSRYTQGEIYETTFSGAFNEMVDHVQEKLEELDADKEYPVIQDGQGASILIAFVDGLVIQYFTGCCTVDQLKEMAPQHKKILLQALRTEK
;
A
#
# COMPACT_ATOMS: atom_id res chain seq x y z
N MET A 1 -0.60 3.30 21.90
CA MET A 1 -0.77 3.49 20.44
C MET A 1 -2.06 4.27 20.24
N ASP A 2 -2.08 5.20 19.30
CA ASP A 2 -3.32 5.90 18.94
C ASP A 2 -4.34 4.88 18.39
N GLU A 3 -5.59 4.91 18.87
CA GLU A 3 -6.58 3.87 18.53
C GLU A 3 -7.00 3.90 17.06
N LEU A 4 -7.09 5.10 16.46
CA LEU A 4 -7.41 5.23 15.04
C LEU A 4 -6.27 4.76 14.17
N LEU A 5 -5.03 5.18 14.48
CA LEU A 5 -3.84 4.70 13.78
C LEU A 5 -3.70 3.17 13.88
N LYS A 6 -3.91 2.61 15.08
CA LYS A 6 -3.88 1.15 15.28
C LYS A 6 -4.94 0.44 14.47
N GLY A 7 -6.17 0.97 14.44
CA GLY A 7 -7.25 0.41 13.63
C GLY A 7 -6.86 0.37 12.14
N LEU A 8 -6.28 1.48 11.64
CA LEU A 8 -5.85 1.54 10.25
C LEU A 8 -4.74 0.52 9.92
N GLU A 9 -3.78 0.34 10.84
CA GLU A 9 -2.70 -0.65 10.74
C GLU A 9 -3.26 -2.07 10.76
N ASP A 10 -4.08 -2.41 11.76
CA ASP A 10 -4.67 -3.75 11.94
C ASP A 10 -5.51 -4.15 10.71
N ASP A 11 -6.31 -3.23 10.17
CA ASP A 11 -7.13 -3.48 8.98
C ASP A 11 -6.29 -3.70 7.72
N TYR A 12 -5.23 -2.90 7.54
CA TYR A 12 -4.32 -3.05 6.42
C TYR A 12 -3.56 -4.39 6.47
N VAL A 13 -2.98 -4.72 7.63
CA VAL A 13 -2.26 -5.99 7.83
C VAL A 13 -3.21 -7.18 7.61
N LYS A 14 -4.45 -7.07 8.06
CA LYS A 14 -5.47 -8.10 7.83
C LYS A 14 -5.81 -8.26 6.34
N ALA A 15 -5.90 -7.17 5.58
CA ALA A 15 -6.14 -7.22 4.14
C ALA A 15 -4.97 -7.90 3.40
N VAL A 16 -3.73 -7.51 3.71
CA VAL A 16 -2.52 -8.10 3.11
C VAL A 16 -2.41 -9.60 3.44
N ARG A 17 -2.65 -10.00 4.69
CA ARG A 17 -2.62 -11.42 5.10
C ARG A 17 -3.79 -12.23 4.55
N GLY A 18 -4.94 -11.61 4.37
CA GLY A 18 -6.13 -12.23 3.76
C GLY A 18 -6.03 -12.36 2.23
N ASN A 19 -4.98 -11.82 1.62
CA ASN A 19 -4.76 -11.90 0.19
C ASN A 19 -4.34 -13.32 -0.23
N GLU A 20 -5.23 -13.99 -0.96
CA GLU A 20 -5.07 -15.37 -1.44
C GLU A 20 -4.29 -15.47 -2.77
N ALA A 21 -3.64 -14.40 -3.23
CA ALA A 21 -2.86 -14.43 -4.46
C ALA A 21 -1.71 -15.44 -4.38
N GLU A 22 -1.51 -16.18 -5.47
CA GLU A 22 -0.47 -17.20 -5.62
C GLU A 22 0.71 -16.74 -6.50
N SER A 23 0.68 -15.50 -7.01
CA SER A 23 1.78 -14.90 -7.77
C SER A 23 1.92 -13.41 -7.48
N VAL A 24 3.10 -12.85 -7.74
CA VAL A 24 3.35 -11.39 -7.60
C VAL A 24 2.37 -10.58 -8.44
N GLU A 25 2.07 -11.01 -9.66
CA GLU A 25 1.12 -10.32 -10.53
C GLU A 25 -0.30 -10.33 -9.98
N ALA A 26 -0.76 -11.47 -9.46
CA ALA A 26 -2.08 -11.57 -8.84
C ALA A 26 -2.13 -10.70 -7.58
N PHE A 27 -1.07 -10.72 -6.77
CA PHE A 27 -0.96 -9.91 -5.57
C PHE A 27 -0.99 -8.42 -5.88
N VAL A 28 -0.17 -7.93 -6.81
CA VAL A 28 -0.14 -6.50 -7.21
C VAL A 28 -1.51 -6.03 -7.69
N GLU A 29 -2.25 -6.86 -8.45
CA GLU A 29 -3.59 -6.50 -8.91
C GLU A 29 -4.57 -6.37 -7.74
N GLN A 30 -4.63 -7.39 -6.89
CA GLN A 30 -5.51 -7.40 -5.72
C GLN A 30 -5.16 -6.25 -4.78
N PHE A 31 -3.87 -6.03 -4.53
CA PHE A 31 -3.35 -4.93 -3.72
C PHE A 31 -3.84 -3.56 -4.20
N LEU A 32 -3.87 -3.32 -5.51
CA LEU A 32 -4.38 -2.07 -6.07
C LEU A 32 -5.87 -1.91 -5.77
N TYR A 33 -6.70 -2.92 -6.05
CA TYR A 33 -8.14 -2.84 -5.80
C TYR A 33 -8.46 -2.69 -4.31
N ASP A 34 -7.82 -3.48 -3.46
CA ASP A 34 -7.98 -3.41 -2.01
C ASP A 34 -7.56 -2.03 -1.49
N SER A 35 -6.47 -1.48 -2.01
CA SER A 35 -6.01 -0.12 -1.64
C SER A 35 -7.03 0.94 -2.03
N TRP A 36 -7.63 0.87 -3.22
CA TRP A 36 -8.65 1.83 -3.65
C TRP A 36 -9.89 1.76 -2.78
N ASP A 37 -10.41 0.55 -2.54
CA ASP A 37 -11.60 0.35 -1.73
C ASP A 37 -11.37 0.76 -0.28
N TYR A 38 -10.22 0.38 0.28
CA TYR A 38 -9.87 0.72 1.66
C TYR A 38 -9.72 2.23 1.85
N ASN A 39 -9.01 2.90 0.96
CA ASN A 39 -8.83 4.35 1.06
C ASN A 39 -10.15 5.12 0.86
N ASP A 40 -11.02 4.68 -0.06
CA ASP A 40 -12.32 5.30 -0.28
C ASP A 40 -13.23 5.15 0.96
N GLN A 41 -13.25 3.97 1.58
CA GLN A 41 -14.04 3.69 2.78
C GLN A 41 -13.52 4.40 4.03
N ASN A 42 -12.21 4.62 4.13
CA ASN A 42 -11.56 5.10 5.36
C ASN A 42 -10.99 6.53 5.25
N ILE A 43 -11.33 7.26 4.19
CA ILE A 43 -10.74 8.58 3.90
C ILE A 43 -10.82 9.57 5.06
N GLU A 44 -11.97 9.68 5.72
CA GLU A 44 -12.13 10.62 6.83
C GLU A 44 -11.29 10.22 8.06
N THR A 45 -11.11 8.92 8.30
CA THR A 45 -10.24 8.40 9.36
C THR A 45 -8.77 8.71 9.05
N ILE A 46 -8.35 8.47 7.81
CA ILE A 46 -6.99 8.77 7.34
C ILE A 46 -6.69 10.28 7.49
N LYS A 47 -7.60 11.17 7.04
CA LYS A 47 -7.47 12.63 7.22
C LYS A 47 -7.31 13.00 8.69
N THR A 48 -8.09 12.39 9.56
CA THR A 48 -8.05 12.65 11.01
C THR A 48 -6.70 12.25 11.59
N VAL A 49 -6.21 11.04 11.29
CA VAL A 49 -4.91 10.55 11.76
C VAL A 49 -3.77 11.45 11.25
N MET A 50 -3.78 11.83 9.97
CA MET A 50 -2.78 12.73 9.39
C MET A 50 -2.82 14.13 10.02
N SER A 51 -4.01 14.68 10.29
CA SER A 51 -4.15 15.96 10.97
C SER A 51 -3.59 15.90 12.40
N ARG A 52 -3.84 14.82 13.13
CA ARG A 52 -3.36 14.65 14.50
C ARG A 52 -1.86 14.44 14.57
N TYR A 53 -1.29 13.74 13.59
CA TYR A 53 0.16 13.65 13.42
C TYR A 53 0.79 15.03 13.17
N THR A 54 0.26 15.83 12.24
CA THR A 54 0.81 17.16 11.93
C THR A 54 0.66 18.16 13.09
N GLN A 55 -0.33 17.97 13.96
CA GLN A 55 -0.53 18.74 15.19
C GLN A 55 0.36 18.27 16.35
N GLY A 56 1.11 17.18 16.19
CA GLY A 56 1.98 16.60 17.21
C GLY A 56 1.24 15.80 18.28
N GLU A 57 -0.03 15.45 18.06
CA GLU A 57 -0.81 14.59 18.96
C GLU A 57 -0.43 13.12 18.83
N ILE A 58 0.05 12.72 17.65
CA ILE A 58 0.66 11.41 17.41
C ILE A 58 2.17 11.62 17.27
N TYR A 59 2.95 10.94 18.11
CA TYR A 59 4.40 10.99 18.04
C TYR A 59 4.91 10.36 16.74
N GLU A 60 5.93 10.98 16.15
CA GLU A 60 6.58 10.49 14.93
C GLU A 60 6.99 9.03 15.02
N THR A 61 7.57 8.60 16.15
CA THR A 61 7.99 7.21 16.37
C THR A 61 6.83 6.21 16.40
N THR A 62 5.63 6.65 16.81
CA THR A 62 4.43 5.80 16.79
C THR A 62 3.89 5.70 15.36
N PHE A 63 3.85 6.83 14.65
CA PHE A 63 3.37 6.88 13.29
C PHE A 63 4.28 6.08 12.33
N SER A 64 5.60 6.27 12.42
CA SER A 64 6.56 5.52 11.61
C SER A 64 6.61 4.04 11.98
N GLY A 65 6.40 3.69 13.26
CA GLY A 65 6.28 2.30 13.69
C GLY A 65 5.14 1.56 13.00
N ALA A 66 3.94 2.14 13.02
CA ALA A 66 2.77 1.57 12.34
C ALA A 66 2.98 1.45 10.82
N PHE A 67 3.59 2.48 10.21
CA PHE A 67 3.89 2.44 8.78
C PHE A 67 4.91 1.37 8.41
N ASN A 68 5.98 1.23 9.19
CA ASN A 68 7.00 0.20 8.96
C ASN A 68 6.41 -1.21 9.08
N GLU A 69 5.56 -1.46 10.08
CA GLU A 69 4.88 -2.75 10.22
C GLU A 69 4.07 -3.09 8.97
N MET A 70 3.30 -2.13 8.43
CA MET A 70 2.54 -2.33 7.19
C MET A 70 3.44 -2.63 5.98
N VAL A 71 4.55 -1.91 5.84
CA VAL A 71 5.54 -2.12 4.77
C VAL A 71 6.17 -3.51 4.87
N ASP A 72 6.54 -3.92 6.08
CA ASP A 72 7.18 -5.21 6.34
C ASP A 72 6.27 -6.38 5.95
N HIS A 73 4.98 -6.36 6.33
CA HIS A 73 4.03 -7.43 5.93
C HIS A 73 3.85 -7.52 4.40
N VAL A 74 3.84 -6.40 3.69
CA VAL A 74 3.75 -6.39 2.23
C VAL A 74 5.03 -6.94 1.61
N GLN A 75 6.19 -6.58 2.16
CA GLN A 75 7.49 -7.02 1.67
C GLN A 75 7.67 -8.53 1.87
N GLU A 76 7.34 -9.04 3.06
CA GLU A 76 7.36 -10.48 3.36
C GLU A 76 6.48 -11.27 2.37
N LYS A 77 5.24 -10.80 2.14
CA LYS A 77 4.34 -11.46 1.18
C LYS A 77 4.87 -11.44 -0.25
N LEU A 78 5.48 -10.34 -0.68
CA LEU A 78 6.11 -10.24 -2.00
C LEU A 78 7.28 -11.21 -2.16
N GLU A 79 8.14 -11.34 -1.14
CA GLU A 79 9.27 -12.27 -1.13
C GLU A 79 8.81 -13.73 -1.17
N GLU A 80 7.74 -14.09 -0.46
CA GLU A 80 7.14 -15.42 -0.50
C GLU A 80 6.63 -15.78 -1.91
N LEU A 81 6.03 -14.80 -2.60
CA LEU A 81 5.47 -14.99 -3.94
C LEU A 81 6.53 -14.97 -5.05
N ASP A 82 7.65 -14.27 -4.85
CA ASP A 82 8.76 -14.19 -5.79
C ASP A 82 9.85 -15.26 -5.53
N ALA A 83 9.43 -16.51 -5.32
CA ALA A 83 10.36 -17.61 -5.04
C ALA A 83 11.39 -17.85 -6.16
N ASP A 84 10.99 -17.59 -7.41
CA ASP A 84 11.84 -17.72 -8.60
C ASP A 84 12.73 -16.50 -8.86
N LYS A 85 12.61 -15.45 -8.02
CA LYS A 85 13.42 -14.23 -8.05
C LYS A 85 13.35 -13.48 -9.39
N GLU A 86 12.16 -13.42 -9.97
CA GLU A 86 11.89 -12.72 -11.21
C GLU A 86 11.85 -11.19 -11.03
N TYR A 87 11.75 -10.71 -9.78
CA TYR A 87 11.60 -9.30 -9.45
C TYR A 87 12.76 -8.82 -8.56
N PRO A 88 13.88 -8.37 -9.15
CA PRO A 88 15.09 -7.96 -8.41
C PRO A 88 14.83 -6.93 -7.31
N VAL A 89 13.90 -6.01 -7.52
CA VAL A 89 13.55 -4.98 -6.53
C VAL A 89 12.87 -5.56 -5.28
N ILE A 90 12.10 -6.64 -5.44
CA ILE A 90 11.55 -7.37 -4.29
C ILE A 90 12.71 -7.97 -3.49
N GLN A 91 13.66 -8.63 -4.16
CA GLN A 91 14.83 -9.25 -3.53
C GLN A 91 15.75 -8.24 -2.83
N ASP A 92 15.72 -6.98 -3.25
CA ASP A 92 16.43 -5.86 -2.65
C ASP A 92 15.72 -5.23 -1.43
N GLY A 93 14.54 -5.74 -1.04
CA GLY A 93 13.76 -5.24 0.08
C GLY A 93 13.01 -3.93 -0.21
N GLN A 94 12.83 -3.57 -1.50
CA GLN A 94 12.22 -2.30 -1.90
C GLN A 94 10.85 -2.45 -2.58
N GLY A 95 10.39 -3.69 -2.78
CA GLY A 95 9.15 -3.97 -3.50
C GLY A 95 7.92 -3.31 -2.86
N ALA A 96 7.75 -3.50 -1.54
CA ALA A 96 6.63 -2.90 -0.81
C ALA A 96 6.66 -1.36 -0.87
N SER A 97 7.83 -0.76 -0.68
CA SER A 97 7.99 0.70 -0.74
C SER A 97 7.58 1.27 -2.10
N ILE A 98 7.90 0.60 -3.21
CA ILE A 98 7.47 1.05 -4.55
C ILE A 98 5.95 0.95 -4.70
N LEU A 99 5.35 -0.17 -4.29
CA LEU A 99 3.90 -0.38 -4.37
C LEU A 99 3.15 0.68 -3.57
N ILE A 100 3.56 0.89 -2.32
CA ILE A 100 2.92 1.83 -1.40
C ILE A 100 3.10 3.27 -1.90
N ALA A 101 4.30 3.68 -2.30
CA ALA A 101 4.52 5.03 -2.83
C ALA A 101 3.68 5.32 -4.08
N PHE A 102 3.48 4.31 -4.93
CA PHE A 102 2.62 4.42 -6.11
C PHE A 102 1.15 4.61 -5.73
N VAL A 103 0.65 3.80 -4.78
CA VAL A 103 -0.71 3.92 -4.24
C VAL A 103 -0.90 5.27 -3.57
N ASP A 104 -0.03 5.65 -2.62
CA ASP A 104 -0.10 6.92 -1.88
C ASP A 104 -0.17 8.12 -2.83
N GLY A 105 0.65 8.13 -3.89
CA GLY A 105 0.63 9.20 -4.89
C GLY A 105 -0.70 9.32 -5.65
N LEU A 106 -1.38 8.21 -5.93
CA LEU A 106 -2.69 8.19 -6.58
C LEU A 106 -3.82 8.49 -5.59
N VAL A 107 -3.69 8.02 -4.37
CA VAL A 107 -4.59 8.32 -3.25
C VAL A 107 -4.65 9.82 -3.00
N ILE A 108 -3.51 10.53 -3.00
CA ILE A 108 -3.49 12.00 -2.91
C ILE A 108 -4.25 12.66 -4.07
N GLN A 109 -4.11 12.17 -5.29
CA GLN A 109 -4.84 12.72 -6.45
C GLN A 109 -6.36 12.53 -6.31
N TYR A 110 -6.78 11.36 -5.82
CA TYR A 110 -8.16 11.09 -5.47
C TYR A 110 -8.65 12.05 -4.37
N PHE A 111 -7.85 12.26 -3.32
CA PHE A 111 -8.19 13.16 -2.20
C PHE A 111 -8.35 14.62 -2.63
N THR A 112 -7.58 15.06 -3.63
CA THR A 112 -7.69 16.41 -4.19
C THR A 112 -8.79 16.55 -5.24
N GLY A 113 -9.53 15.48 -5.53
CA GLY A 113 -10.60 15.45 -6.52
C GLY A 113 -10.10 15.48 -7.97
N CYS A 114 -8.84 15.13 -8.22
CA CYS A 114 -8.27 15.04 -9.57
C CYS A 114 -8.76 13.79 -10.31
N CYS A 115 -9.10 12.74 -9.58
CA CYS A 115 -9.71 11.51 -10.10
C CYS A 115 -10.73 10.93 -9.11
N THR A 116 -11.54 10.00 -9.57
CA THR A 116 -12.45 9.21 -8.73
C THR A 116 -11.89 7.81 -8.46
N VAL A 117 -12.40 7.14 -7.42
CA VAL A 117 -12.06 5.73 -7.15
C VAL A 117 -12.37 4.82 -8.35
N ASP A 118 -13.48 5.06 -9.06
CA ASP A 118 -13.86 4.29 -10.25
C ASP A 118 -12.82 4.45 -11.37
N GLN A 119 -12.30 5.67 -11.59
CA GLN A 119 -11.24 5.90 -12.56
C GLN A 119 -9.94 5.17 -12.18
N LEU A 120 -9.59 5.15 -10.88
CA LEU A 120 -8.42 4.40 -10.40
C LEU A 120 -8.59 2.88 -10.62
N LYS A 121 -9.79 2.35 -10.40
CA LYS A 121 -10.14 0.95 -10.68
C LYS A 121 -10.07 0.62 -12.18
N GLU A 122 -10.60 1.49 -13.03
CA GLU A 122 -10.49 1.33 -14.49
C GLU A 122 -9.03 1.34 -14.97
N MET A 123 -8.18 2.11 -14.31
CA MET A 123 -6.74 2.19 -14.63
C MET A 123 -5.89 1.10 -13.96
N ALA A 124 -6.44 0.33 -13.01
CA ALA A 124 -5.71 -0.69 -12.26
C ALA A 124 -4.95 -1.69 -13.16
N PRO A 125 -5.49 -2.18 -14.30
CA PRO A 125 -4.74 -3.05 -15.21
C PRO A 125 -3.49 -2.38 -15.82
N GLN A 126 -3.53 -1.07 -16.06
CA GLN A 126 -2.36 -0.31 -16.54
C GLN A 126 -1.36 -0.06 -15.40
N HIS A 127 -1.86 0.33 -14.22
CA HIS A 127 -1.03 0.53 -13.03
C HIS A 127 -0.28 -0.75 -12.65
N LYS A 128 -0.95 -1.91 -12.69
CA LYS A 128 -0.35 -3.23 -12.52
C LYS A 128 0.86 -3.42 -13.44
N LYS A 129 0.72 -3.12 -14.73
CA LYS A 129 1.83 -3.26 -15.70
C LYS A 129 3.00 -2.35 -15.34
N ILE A 130 2.74 -1.11 -14.95
CA ILE A 130 3.79 -0.16 -14.55
C ILE A 130 4.54 -0.68 -13.32
N LEU A 131 3.81 -1.11 -12.29
CA LEU A 131 4.39 -1.65 -11.07
C LEU A 131 5.21 -2.91 -11.33
N LEU A 132 4.69 -3.87 -12.10
CA LEU A 132 5.44 -5.08 -12.43
C LEU A 132 6.72 -4.79 -13.23
N GLN A 133 6.70 -3.78 -14.10
CA GLN A 133 7.92 -3.33 -14.78
C GLN A 133 8.90 -2.67 -13.83
N ALA A 134 8.42 -1.81 -12.92
CA ALA A 134 9.26 -1.19 -11.89
C ALA A 134 9.91 -2.25 -10.99
N LEU A 135 9.17 -3.30 -10.60
CA LEU A 135 9.71 -4.39 -9.77
C LEU A 135 10.78 -5.24 -10.50
N ARG A 136 10.77 -5.23 -11.83
CA ARG A 136 11.72 -5.97 -12.67
C ARG A 136 13.00 -5.19 -13.00
N THR A 137 13.10 -3.91 -12.63
CA THR A 137 14.30 -3.13 -12.96
C THR A 137 15.49 -3.61 -12.16
N GLU A 138 16.59 -3.93 -12.84
CA GLU A 138 17.89 -4.17 -12.22
C GLU A 138 18.50 -2.83 -11.74
N LYS A 139 19.38 -2.91 -10.74
CA LYS A 139 20.20 -1.77 -10.28
C LYS A 139 21.31 -1.41 -11.25
#